data_AF-A0A2E6KL65-F1
#
_entry.id   AF-A0A2E6KL65-F1
#
_cell.length_a   1.000
_cell.length_b   1.000
_cell.length_c   1.000
_cell.angle_alpha   90.00
_cell.angle_beta   90.00
_cell.angle_gamma   90.00
#
_symmetry.space_group_name_H-M   'P 1'
#
loop_
_entity.id
_entity.type
_entity.pdbx_description
1 polymer ?
#
loop_
_entity_poly.entity_id
_entity_poly.type
_entity_poly.pdbx_seq_one_letter_code
_entity_poly.pdbx_strand_id
1 'polypeptide(L)' 'MTVTGLPQWLEYTIVGLIIIYYMFCWGKIMARLGHSPGWSLALLLPYIQIITFWVFAFKKWPIDEKLKNKE' A
#
# COMPACT_ATOMS: atom_id res chain seq x y z
N MET A 1 -24.82 -4.57 -20.67
CA MET A 1 -23.81 -3.65 -21.23
C MET A 1 -22.73 -3.49 -20.17
N THR A 2 -21.56 -4.09 -20.36
CA THR A 2 -20.42 -3.92 -19.43
C THR A 2 -19.82 -2.53 -19.66
N VAL A 3 -19.27 -1.91 -18.61
CA VAL A 3 -18.76 -0.52 -18.68
C VAL A 3 -17.57 -0.40 -19.63
N THR A 4 -16.84 -1.50 -19.86
CA THR A 4 -15.61 -1.53 -20.67
C THR A 4 -15.77 -2.20 -22.03
N GLY A 5 -16.90 -2.87 -22.30
CA GLY A 5 -17.07 -3.71 -23.49
C GLY A 5 -16.30 -5.04 -23.46
N LEU A 6 -15.61 -5.37 -22.35
CA LEU A 6 -14.88 -6.63 -22.19
C LEU A 6 -15.78 -7.78 -21.69
N PRO A 7 -15.34 -9.04 -21.87
CA PRO A 7 -15.96 -10.20 -21.23
C PRO A 7 -15.95 -10.05 -19.70
N GLN A 8 -17.08 -10.35 -19.05
CA GLN A 8 -17.28 -10.10 -17.63
C GLN A 8 -16.29 -10.87 -16.71
N TRP A 9 -15.89 -12.07 -17.11
CA TRP A 9 -14.88 -12.85 -16.38
C TRP A 9 -13.50 -12.19 -16.38
N LEU A 10 -13.15 -11.50 -17.48
CA LEU A 10 -11.90 -10.78 -17.62
C LEU A 10 -11.90 -9.52 -16.74
N GLU A 11 -13.02 -8.80 -16.68
CA GLU A 11 -13.20 -7.66 -15.77
C GLU A 11 -12.96 -8.07 -14.32
N TYR A 12 -13.59 -9.15 -13.85
CA TYR A 12 -13.37 -9.65 -12.49
C TYR A 12 -11.93 -10.08 -12.22
N THR A 13 -11.27 -10.68 -13.22
CA THR A 13 -9.86 -11.08 -13.10
C THR A 13 -8.95 -9.86 -12.96
N ILE A 14 -9.17 -8.82 -13.76
CA ILE A 14 -8.39 -7.56 -13.71
C ILE A 14 -8.58 -6.88 -12.35
N VAL A 15 -9.82 -6.75 -11.87
CA VAL A 15 -10.11 -6.16 -10.56
C VAL A 15 -9.44 -6.95 -9.44
N GLY A 16 -9.51 -8.29 -9.48
CA GLY A 16 -8.83 -9.14 -8.51
C GLY A 16 -7.31 -8.95 -8.50
N LEU A 17 -6.68 -8.88 -9.68
CA LEU A 17 -5.24 -8.64 -9.81
C LEU A 17 -4.82 -7.28 -9.25
N ILE A 18 -5.61 -6.23 -9.51
CA ILE A 18 -5.36 -4.89 -8.98
C ILE A 18 -5.38 -4.91 -7.45
N ILE A 19 -6.38 -5.57 -6.84
CA ILE A 19 -6.50 -5.67 -5.38
C ILE A 19 -5.29 -6.41 -4.79
N ILE A 20 -4.92 -7.56 -5.36
CA ILE A 20 -3.77 -8.35 -4.88
C ILE A 20 -2.48 -7.55 -4.98
N TYR A 21 -2.26 -6.86 -6.10
CA TYR A 21 -1.10 -5.99 -6.29
C TYR A 21 -1.05 -4.87 -5.24
N TYR A 22 -2.20 -4.23 -5.00
CA TYR A 22 -2.33 -3.17 -4.00
C TYR A 22 -1.97 -3.66 -2.59
N MET A 23 -2.50 -4.83 -2.20
CA MET A 23 -2.18 -5.47 -0.92
C MET A 23 -0.69 -5.80 -0.80
N PHE A 24 -0.07 -6.29 -1.88
CA PHE A 24 1.36 -6.61 -1.88
C PHE A 24 2.24 -5.36 -1.72
N CYS A 25 1.94 -4.29 -2.44
CA CYS A 25 2.64 -3.02 -2.32
C CYS A 25 2.54 -2.46 -0.90
N TRP A 26 1.34 -2.44 -0.33
CA TRP A 26 1.12 -1.96 1.03
C TRP A 26 1.78 -2.84 2.09
N GLY A 27 1.75 -4.17 1.94
CA GLY A 27 2.46 -5.10 2.80
C GLY A 27 3.97 -4.86 2.79
N LYS A 28 4.57 -4.62 1.62
CA LYS A 28 6.00 -4.26 1.48
C LYS A 28 6.32 -2.93 2.16
N ILE A 29 5.45 -1.94 2.02
CA ILE A 29 5.59 -0.61 2.64
C ILE A 29 5.53 -0.72 4.17
N MET A 30 4.56 -1.47 4.71
CA MET A 30 4.42 -1.75 6.14
C MET A 30 5.59 -2.56 6.71
N ALA A 31 6.09 -3.55 5.96
CA ALA A 31 7.27 -4.33 6.35
C ALA A 31 8.53 -3.44 6.46
N ARG A 32 8.69 -2.44 5.60
CA ARG A 32 9.78 -1.45 5.71
C ARG A 32 9.63 -0.51 6.90
N LEU A 33 8.42 -0.32 7.42
CA LEU A 33 8.15 0.47 8.62
C LEU A 33 8.38 -0.30 9.93
N GLY A 34 8.61 -1.62 9.87
CA GLY A 34 8.75 -2.47 11.06
C GLY A 34 7.42 -2.80 11.75
N HIS A 35 6.29 -2.59 11.09
CA HIS A 35 4.96 -2.98 11.61
C HIS A 35 4.50 -4.33 11.03
N SER A 36 3.67 -5.04 11.80
CA SER A 36 3.20 -6.37 11.41
C SER A 36 2.42 -6.32 10.10
N PRO A 37 2.64 -7.29 9.17
CA PRO A 37 1.99 -7.29 7.86
C PRO A 37 0.44 -7.37 7.92
N GLY A 38 -0.13 -7.68 9.09
CA GLY A 38 -1.59 -7.64 9.32
C GLY A 38 -2.21 -6.25 9.19
N TRP A 39 -1.43 -5.17 9.31
CA TRP A 39 -1.91 -3.80 9.04
C TRP A 39 -2.27 -3.55 7.57
N SER A 40 -1.83 -4.42 6.64
CA SER A 40 -2.25 -4.35 5.23
C SER A 40 -3.76 -4.58 5.04
N LEU A 41 -4.42 -5.35 5.93
CA LEU A 41 -5.88 -5.47 5.92
C LEU A 41 -6.58 -4.18 6.36
N ALA A 42 -5.97 -3.40 7.26
CA ALA A 42 -6.54 -2.12 7.68
C ALA A 42 -6.52 -1.08 6.53
N LEU A 43 -5.54 -1.17 5.65
CA LEU A 43 -5.40 -0.29 4.47
C LEU A 43 -6.42 -0.55 3.35
N LEU A 44 -7.19 -1.62 3.46
CA LEU A 44 -8.35 -1.87 2.61
C LEU A 44 -9.45 -0.81 2.86
N LEU A 45 -9.41 -0.13 4.02
CA LEU A 45 -10.22 1.05 4.29
C LEU A 45 -9.57 2.32 3.71
N PRO A 46 -10.26 3.07 2.84
CA PRO A 46 -9.69 4.26 2.18
C PRO A 46 -9.23 5.35 3.16
N TYR A 47 -9.90 5.47 4.31
CA TYR A 47 -9.52 6.42 5.36
C TYR A 47 -8.16 6.11 5.98
N ILE A 48 -7.83 4.82 6.14
CA ILE A 48 -6.54 4.40 6.72
C ILE A 48 -5.40 4.66 5.73
N GLN A 49 -5.66 4.62 4.42
CA GLN A 49 -4.66 5.01 3.42
C GLN A 49 -4.22 6.47 3.61
N ILE A 50 -5.17 7.39 3.81
CA ILE A 50 -4.88 8.82 4.03
C ILE A 50 -4.06 9.00 5.31
N ILE A 51 -4.51 8.38 6.43
CA ILE A 51 -3.78 8.46 7.71
C ILE A 51 -2.37 7.90 7.55
N THR A 52 -2.20 6.80 6.82
CA THR A 52 -0.89 6.18 6.63
C THR A 52 0.03 7.08 5.79
N PHE A 53 -0.51 7.75 4.76
CA PHE A 53 0.22 8.78 4.01
C PHE A 53 0.69 9.94 4.90
N TRP A 54 -0.19 10.41 5.79
CA TRP A 54 0.16 11.44 6.78
C TRP A 54 1.24 10.96 7.73
N VAL A 55 1.10 9.77 8.29
CA VAL A 55 2.12 9.17 9.17
C VAL A 55 3.45 9.07 8.43
N PHE A 56 3.49 8.57 7.18
CA PHE A 56 4.71 8.51 6.38
C PHE A 56 5.36 9.87 6.10
N ALA A 57 4.55 10.91 5.92
CA ALA A 57 5.04 12.26 5.70
C ALA A 57 5.74 12.84 6.95
N PHE A 58 5.25 12.50 8.15
CA PHE A 58 5.80 13.01 9.41
C PHE A 58 6.77 12.05 10.11
N LYS A 59 6.81 10.77 9.73
CA LYS A 59 7.74 9.79 10.31
C LYS A 59 9.13 10.03 9.73
N LYS A 60 10.13 10.14 10.60
CA LYS A 60 11.53 10.25 10.22
C LYS A 60 11.95 9.03 9.40
N TRP A 61 12.59 9.25 8.26
CA TRP A 61 13.04 8.15 7.42
C TRP A 61 14.37 7.61 7.95
N PRO A 62 14.59 6.29 7.94
CA PRO A 62 15.85 5.69 8.40
C PRO A 62 17.06 6.13 7.57
N ILE A 63 16.84 6.78 6.43
CA ILE A 63 17.90 7.37 5.59
C ILE A 63 18.48 8.65 6.21
N ASP A 64 17.65 9.42 6.92
CA ASP A 64 18.10 10.65 7.62
C ASP A 64 19.05 10.30 8.76
N GLU A 65 18.82 9.15 9.42
CA GLU A 65 19.68 8.66 10.49
C GLU A 65 21.03 8.14 9.96
N LYS A 66 21.04 7.56 8.76
CA LYS A 66 22.29 7.13 8.09
C LYS A 66 23.14 8.28 7.60
N LEU A 67 22.54 9.42 7.24
CA LEU A 67 23.28 10.62 6.83
C LEU A 67 23.95 11.29 8.02
N LYS A 68 23.25 11.38 9.17
CA LYS A 68 23.80 11.97 10.40
C LYS A 68 25.01 11.20 10.96
N ASN A 69 25.08 9.90 10.76
CA ASN A 69 26.18 9.06 11.27
C ASN A 69 27.43 9.07 10.37
N LYS A 70 27.40 9.86 9.29
CA LYS A 70 28.48 9.96 8.29
C LYS A 70 29.19 11.32 8.31
N GLU A 71 28.70 12.26 9.12
CA GLU A 71 29.32 13.56 9.44
C GLU A 71 30.02 13.48 10.80
#